data_AF-A0A9W7EFN7-F1
#
_entry.id   AF-A0A9W7EFN7-F1
#
_cell.length_a   1.000
_cell.length_b   1.000
_cell.length_c   1.000
_cell.angle_alpha   90.00
_cell.angle_beta   90.00
_cell.angle_gamma   90.00
#
_symmetry.space_group_name_H-M   'P 1'
#
loop_
_entity.id
_entity.type
_entity.pdbx_description
1 polymer ?
#
loop_
_entity_poly.entity_id
_entity_poly.type
_entity_poly.pdbx_seq_one_letter_code
_entity_poly.pdbx_strand_id
1 'polypeptide(L)'
;MLTLQNLDLDTHVRLKKNEILEKELQFYNAALNTISTSSAVLAGFAFSGLAMSLENEESDERLLFRTFFTISSTLCVGLNLITLCAATFASLYSVRLALRGADDSVEKSVKAVRGEYKFVLFLFCCGIFAFFMSISLMGFYKFHDTEAYFMLISGIGGIFVVGFLMKRAANKFYLSKSQRYLSNKEMKKSLGNRQTLNDRQVSLNVPPEEGIPYTRMAASKSTANNSNLTDSDRSNPGTRKSSLLGTLTSSFRSNKNPADSPAANNDKPGSNNV
;
A
#
# COMPACT_ATOMS: atom_id res chain seq x y z
N MET A 1 -15.18 43.33 11.50
CA MET A 1 -14.02 43.19 10.60
C MET A 1 -13.07 42.07 11.05
N LEU A 2 -12.69 41.99 12.33
CA LEU A 2 -11.81 40.93 12.86
C LEU A 2 -12.31 39.49 12.68
N THR A 3 -13.62 39.27 12.74
CA THR A 3 -14.23 37.93 12.56
C THR A 3 -13.99 37.35 11.16
N LEU A 4 -13.98 38.19 10.12
CA LEU A 4 -13.72 37.76 8.75
C LEU A 4 -12.26 37.33 8.54
N GLN A 5 -11.31 38.06 9.14
CA GLN A 5 -9.88 37.71 9.05
C GLN A 5 -9.58 36.38 9.72
N ASN A 6 -10.22 36.09 10.86
CA ASN A 6 -10.06 34.80 11.53
C ASN A 6 -10.66 33.64 10.71
N LEU A 7 -11.81 33.86 10.09
CA LEU A 7 -12.45 32.84 9.25
C LEU A 7 -11.60 32.52 8.01
N ASP A 8 -11.05 33.56 7.36
CA ASP A 8 -10.15 33.39 6.22
C ASP A 8 -8.90 32.58 6.61
N LEU A 9 -8.27 32.93 7.74
CA LEU A 9 -7.11 32.21 8.25
C LEU A 9 -7.42 30.73 8.55
N ASP A 10 -8.56 30.45 9.18
CA ASP A 10 -8.98 29.08 9.49
C ASP A 10 -9.24 28.28 8.20
N THR A 11 -9.87 28.88 7.19
CA THR A 11 -10.07 28.22 5.90
C THR A 11 -8.74 27.93 5.23
N HIS A 12 -7.79 28.87 5.24
CA HIS A 12 -6.47 28.68 4.64
C HIS A 12 -5.68 27.55 5.34
N VAL A 13 -5.74 27.47 6.67
CA VAL A 13 -5.11 26.37 7.43
C VAL A 13 -5.73 25.02 7.09
N ARG A 14 -7.07 24.94 6.99
CA ARG A 14 -7.80 23.71 6.60
C ARG A 14 -7.43 23.26 5.19
N LEU A 15 -7.37 24.20 4.24
CA LEU A 15 -6.96 23.92 2.87
C LEU A 15 -5.53 23.37 2.81
N LYS A 16 -4.60 23.99 3.54
CA LYS A 16 -3.20 23.51 3.61
C LYS A 16 -3.09 22.13 4.25
N LYS A 17 -3.88 21.83 5.28
CA LYS A 17 -3.94 20.48 5.88
C LYS A 17 -4.42 19.45 4.87
N ASN A 18 -5.49 19.75 4.13
CA ASN A 18 -6.04 18.84 3.12
C ASN A 18 -5.05 18.60 1.97
N GLU A 19 -4.35 19.64 1.51
CA GLU A 19 -3.30 19.54 0.49
C GLU A 19 -2.18 18.57 0.91
N ILE A 20 -1.77 18.60 2.18
CA ILE A 20 -0.74 17.69 2.72
C ILE A 20 -1.26 16.25 2.78
N LEU A 21 -2.49 16.05 3.25
CA LEU A 21 -3.10 14.71 3.34
C LEU A 21 -3.30 14.08 1.96
N GLU A 22 -3.65 14.88 0.95
CA GLU A 22 -3.76 14.41 -0.43
C GLU A 22 -2.41 13.94 -0.98
N LYS A 23 -1.35 14.74 -0.78
CA LYS A 23 0.03 14.36 -1.16
C LYS A 23 0.48 13.08 -0.46
N GLU A 24 0.14 12.92 0.82
CA GLU A 24 0.46 11.70 1.58
C GLU A 24 -0.31 10.48 1.03
N LEU A 25 -1.59 10.63 0.69
CA LEU A 25 -2.39 9.56 0.09
C LEU A 25 -1.83 9.14 -1.28
N GLN A 26 -1.46 10.11 -2.12
CA GLN A 26 -0.83 9.85 -3.42
C GLN A 26 0.49 9.09 -3.26
N PHE A 27 1.31 9.45 -2.27
CA PHE A 27 2.55 8.74 -1.96
C PHE A 27 2.30 7.27 -1.61
N TYR A 28 1.34 6.96 -0.74
CA TYR A 28 1.02 5.57 -0.38
C TYR A 28 0.49 4.77 -1.57
N ASN A 29 -0.35 5.37 -2.42
CA ASN A 29 -0.84 4.72 -3.63
C ASN A 29 0.27 4.38 -4.62
N ALA A 30 1.21 5.30 -4.83
CA ALA A 30 2.38 5.04 -5.67
C ALA A 30 3.23 3.88 -5.11
N ALA A 31 3.42 3.84 -3.79
CA ALA A 31 4.15 2.76 -3.12
C ALA A 31 3.42 1.41 -3.24
N LEU A 32 2.10 1.37 -3.03
CA LEU A 32 1.28 0.15 -3.18
C LEU A 32 1.33 -0.39 -4.62
N ASN A 33 1.25 0.48 -5.63
CA ASN A 33 1.39 0.07 -7.03
C ASN A 33 2.78 -0.51 -7.33
N THR A 34 3.83 0.05 -6.73
CA THR A 34 5.21 -0.47 -6.88
C THR A 34 5.36 -1.85 -6.23
N ILE A 35 4.79 -2.05 -5.04
CA ILE A 35 4.80 -3.36 -4.36
C ILE A 35 3.98 -4.39 -5.16
N SER A 36 2.81 -3.98 -5.64
CA SER A 36 1.90 -4.79 -6.47
C SER A 36 2.63 -5.34 -7.70
N THR A 37 3.26 -4.47 -8.50
CA THR A 37 4.02 -4.87 -9.70
C THR A 37 5.20 -5.78 -9.38
N SER A 38 5.97 -5.46 -8.34
CA SER A 38 7.11 -6.29 -7.91
C SER A 38 6.67 -7.68 -7.45
N SER A 39 5.54 -7.76 -6.74
CA SER A 39 4.95 -9.00 -6.27
C SER A 39 4.47 -9.90 -7.42
N ALA A 40 3.84 -9.32 -8.44
CA ALA A 40 3.44 -10.06 -9.66
C ALA A 40 4.65 -10.67 -10.37
N VAL A 41 5.74 -9.92 -10.51
CA VAL A 41 6.98 -10.41 -11.14
C VAL A 41 7.58 -11.56 -10.33
N LEU A 42 7.65 -11.41 -9.01
CA LEU A 42 8.18 -12.45 -8.12
C LEU A 42 7.34 -13.73 -8.16
N ALA A 43 6.01 -13.60 -8.19
CA ALA A 43 5.10 -14.73 -8.38
C ALA A 43 5.32 -15.42 -9.72
N GLY A 44 5.53 -14.66 -10.80
CA GLY A 44 5.82 -15.20 -12.13
C GLY A 44 7.12 -16.02 -12.15
N PHE A 45 8.18 -15.53 -11.51
CA PHE A 45 9.44 -16.27 -11.40
C PHE A 45 9.28 -17.56 -10.59
N ALA A 46 8.58 -17.50 -9.45
CA ALA A 46 8.31 -18.69 -8.65
C ALA A 46 7.47 -19.74 -9.42
N PHE A 47 6.44 -19.29 -10.15
CA PHE A 47 5.63 -20.16 -10.99
C PHE A 47 6.42 -20.81 -12.13
N SER A 48 7.30 -20.04 -12.80
CA SER A 48 8.17 -20.59 -13.84
C SER A 48 9.13 -21.66 -13.29
N GLY A 49 9.66 -21.45 -12.08
CA GLY A 49 10.48 -22.47 -11.40
C GLY A 49 9.70 -23.73 -11.05
N LEU A 50 8.43 -23.59 -10.66
CA LEU A 50 7.53 -24.70 -10.39
C LEU A 50 7.23 -25.52 -11.66
N ALA A 51 6.95 -24.85 -12.77
CA ALA A 51 6.68 -25.49 -14.06
C ALA A 51 7.88 -26.34 -14.51
N MET A 52 9.10 -25.81 -14.38
CA MET A 52 10.32 -26.55 -14.73
C MET A 52 10.55 -27.79 -13.87
N SER A 53 10.05 -27.81 -12.63
CA SER A 53 10.23 -28.95 -11.71
C SER A 53 9.26 -30.11 -11.95
N LEU A 54 8.20 -29.91 -12.74
CA LEU A 54 7.21 -30.96 -13.01
C LEU A 54 7.67 -31.95 -14.09
N GLU A 55 8.61 -31.55 -14.95
CA GLU A 55 9.04 -32.34 -16.12
C GLU A 55 10.07 -33.44 -15.80
N ASN A 56 10.67 -33.43 -14.60
CA ASN A 56 11.71 -34.39 -14.22
C ASN A 56 11.14 -35.57 -13.42
N GLU A 57 11.03 -36.75 -14.05
CA GLU A 57 10.79 -38.02 -13.39
C GLU A 57 12.10 -38.59 -12.83
N GLU A 58 12.35 -38.44 -11.53
CA GLU A 58 13.53 -39.04 -10.87
C GLU A 58 13.22 -39.67 -9.51
N SER A 59 14.09 -40.62 -9.17
CA SER A 59 14.20 -41.53 -8.01
C SER A 59 13.58 -41.10 -6.67
N ASP A 60 12.99 -42.08 -5.96
CA ASP A 60 12.28 -41.96 -4.67
C ASP A 60 13.06 -41.25 -3.55
N GLU A 61 14.40 -41.31 -3.54
CA GLU A 61 15.21 -40.74 -2.46
C GLU A 61 15.10 -39.20 -2.34
N ARG A 62 14.66 -38.50 -3.40
CA ARG A 62 14.53 -37.04 -3.44
C ARG A 62 13.10 -36.54 -3.26
N LEU A 63 12.14 -37.43 -2.95
CA LEU A 63 10.72 -37.10 -2.90
C LEU A 63 10.37 -36.10 -1.79
N LEU A 64 11.06 -36.16 -0.65
CA LEU A 64 10.90 -35.19 0.44
C LEU A 64 11.28 -33.78 0.00
N PHE A 65 12.46 -33.60 -0.61
CA PHE A 65 12.94 -32.30 -1.08
C PHE A 65 12.03 -31.72 -2.17
N ARG A 66 11.54 -32.55 -3.08
CA ARG A 66 10.56 -32.16 -4.10
C ARG A 66 9.26 -31.66 -3.47
N THR A 67 8.77 -32.35 -2.44
CA THR A 67 7.54 -31.97 -1.73
C THR A 67 7.73 -30.64 -1.00
N PHE A 68 8.83 -30.47 -0.26
CA PHE A 68 9.14 -29.20 0.41
C PHE A 68 9.33 -28.05 -0.58
N PHE A 69 10.02 -28.28 -1.69
CA PHE A 69 10.18 -27.28 -2.76
C PHE A 69 8.82 -26.87 -3.34
N THR A 70 7.96 -27.85 -3.67
CA THR A 70 6.63 -27.62 -4.24
C THR A 70 5.75 -26.82 -3.29
N ILE A 71 5.74 -27.17 -2.00
CA ILE A 71 5.00 -26.46 -0.95
C ILE A 71 5.54 -25.03 -0.81
N SER A 72 6.85 -24.85 -0.69
CA SER A 72 7.47 -23.54 -0.53
C SER A 72 7.24 -22.62 -1.73
N SER A 73 7.33 -23.16 -2.96
CA SER A 73 7.08 -22.39 -4.19
C SER A 73 5.60 -22.03 -4.33
N THR A 74 4.68 -22.95 -4.03
CA THR A 74 3.24 -22.68 -4.02
C THR A 74 2.88 -21.60 -2.99
N LEU A 75 3.47 -21.67 -1.78
CA LEU A 75 3.32 -20.64 -0.76
C LEU A 75 3.87 -19.30 -1.23
N CYS A 76 5.04 -19.28 -1.88
CA CYS A 76 5.61 -18.07 -2.45
C CYS A 76 4.68 -17.42 -3.48
N VAL A 77 4.17 -18.20 -4.45
CA VAL A 77 3.21 -17.72 -5.46
C VAL A 77 1.94 -17.20 -4.77
N GLY A 78 1.36 -17.98 -3.86
CA GLY A 78 0.14 -17.61 -3.14
C GLY A 78 0.29 -16.32 -2.32
N LEU A 79 1.35 -16.18 -1.54
CA LEU A 79 1.62 -14.98 -0.73
C LEU A 79 1.83 -13.74 -1.61
N ASN A 80 2.53 -13.87 -2.73
CA ASN A 80 2.74 -12.76 -3.65
C ASN A 80 1.44 -12.37 -4.41
N LEU A 81 0.57 -13.33 -4.76
CA LEU A 81 -0.76 -13.01 -5.31
C LEU A 81 -1.67 -12.35 -4.27
N ILE A 82 -1.66 -12.83 -3.02
CA ILE A 82 -2.43 -12.19 -1.92
C ILE A 82 -1.94 -10.77 -1.70
N THR A 83 -0.62 -10.55 -1.70
CA THR A 83 -0.01 -9.22 -1.61
C THR A 83 -0.46 -8.30 -2.76
N LEU A 84 -0.45 -8.82 -3.99
CA LEU A 84 -0.91 -8.10 -5.20
C LEU A 84 -2.37 -7.65 -5.05
N CYS A 85 -3.25 -8.57 -4.67
CA CYS A 85 -4.67 -8.30 -4.46
C CYS A 85 -4.89 -7.30 -3.32
N ALA A 86 -4.22 -7.49 -2.17
CA ALA A 86 -4.33 -6.60 -1.02
C ALA A 86 -3.85 -5.19 -1.35
N ALA A 87 -2.73 -5.04 -2.07
CA ALA A 87 -2.21 -3.75 -2.51
C ALA A 87 -3.19 -3.04 -3.46
N THR A 88 -3.78 -3.79 -4.40
CA THR A 88 -4.75 -3.27 -5.37
C THR A 88 -6.06 -2.86 -4.70
N PHE A 89 -6.55 -3.64 -3.75
CA PHE A 89 -7.74 -3.25 -2.98
C PHE A 89 -7.47 -2.05 -2.08
N ALA A 90 -6.32 -2.00 -1.40
CA ALA A 90 -5.94 -0.86 -0.59
C ALA A 90 -5.87 0.43 -1.42
N SER A 91 -5.32 0.37 -2.65
CA SER A 91 -5.28 1.54 -3.54
C SER A 91 -6.68 1.97 -3.99
N LEU A 92 -7.56 1.03 -4.35
CA LEU A 92 -8.94 1.34 -4.76
C LEU A 92 -9.78 1.93 -3.61
N TYR A 93 -9.70 1.35 -2.40
CA TYR A 93 -10.44 1.84 -1.25
C TYR A 93 -9.94 3.20 -0.74
N SER A 94 -8.64 3.49 -0.90
CA SER A 94 -8.05 4.78 -0.52
C SER A 94 -8.76 5.98 -1.19
N VAL A 95 -9.04 5.85 -2.49
CA VAL A 95 -9.67 6.90 -3.31
C VAL A 95 -11.16 7.00 -2.98
N ARG A 96 -11.84 5.87 -2.78
CA ARG A 96 -13.28 5.84 -2.45
C ARG A 96 -13.61 6.54 -1.14
N LEU A 97 -12.73 6.44 -0.14
CA LEU A 97 -12.90 7.12 1.14
C LEU A 97 -12.64 8.63 1.04
N ALA A 98 -11.74 9.05 0.15
CA ALA A 98 -11.46 10.47 -0.08
C ALA A 98 -12.64 11.19 -0.74
N LEU A 99 -13.37 10.52 -1.63
CA LEU A 99 -14.50 11.10 -2.38
C LEU A 99 -15.80 11.26 -1.57
N ARG A 100 -15.91 10.66 -0.38
CA ARG A 100 -17.17 10.65 0.40
C ARG A 100 -17.47 11.94 1.18
N GLY A 101 -16.62 12.96 1.08
CA GLY A 101 -16.98 14.37 1.31
C GLY A 101 -17.20 14.85 2.75
N ALA A 102 -17.09 14.01 3.78
CA ALA A 102 -17.13 14.52 5.16
C ALA A 102 -15.80 15.22 5.53
N ASP A 103 -15.86 16.33 6.28
CA ASP A 103 -14.69 17.18 6.62
C ASP A 103 -13.52 16.43 7.29
N ASP A 104 -13.77 15.26 7.91
CA ASP A 104 -12.74 14.39 8.52
C ASP A 104 -12.47 13.08 7.74
N SER A 105 -13.12 12.88 6.59
CA SER A 105 -13.02 11.64 5.81
C SER A 105 -11.62 11.41 5.25
N VAL A 106 -10.93 12.48 4.85
CA VAL A 106 -9.58 12.41 4.27
C VAL A 106 -8.58 11.92 5.32
N GLU A 107 -8.61 12.49 6.54
CA GLU A 107 -7.70 12.07 7.61
C GLU A 107 -7.93 10.61 8.01
N LYS A 108 -9.20 10.18 8.07
CA LYS A 108 -9.56 8.78 8.34
C LYS A 108 -9.06 7.85 7.23
N SER A 109 -9.17 8.26 5.97
CA SER A 109 -8.64 7.50 4.82
C SER A 109 -7.12 7.31 4.93
N VAL A 110 -6.37 8.39 5.18
CA VAL A 110 -4.91 8.32 5.30
C VAL A 110 -4.48 7.38 6.45
N LYS A 111 -5.17 7.43 7.60
CA LYS A 111 -4.88 6.53 8.73
C LYS A 111 -5.15 5.06 8.38
N ALA A 112 -6.25 4.77 7.67
CA ALA A 112 -6.59 3.42 7.25
C ALA A 112 -5.55 2.88 6.25
N VAL A 113 -5.21 3.65 5.22
CA VAL A 113 -4.21 3.27 4.20
C VAL A 113 -2.84 3.03 4.82
N ARG A 114 -2.44 3.84 5.80
CA ARG A 114 -1.16 3.63 6.52
C ARG A 114 -1.13 2.31 7.30
N GLY A 115 -2.27 1.88 7.84
CA GLY A 115 -2.41 0.58 8.51
C GLY A 115 -2.26 -0.58 7.52
N GLU A 116 -3.03 -0.53 6.45
CA GLU A 116 -3.01 -1.55 5.40
C GLU A 116 -1.66 -1.65 4.70
N TYR A 117 -1.00 -0.52 4.44
CA TYR A 117 0.33 -0.49 3.83
C TYR A 117 1.35 -1.35 4.60
N LYS A 118 1.34 -1.30 5.94
CA LYS A 118 2.24 -2.13 6.77
C LYS A 118 1.93 -3.61 6.65
N PHE A 119 0.65 -3.95 6.58
CA PHE A 119 0.21 -5.33 6.42
C PHE A 119 0.61 -5.89 5.05
N VAL A 120 0.38 -5.13 3.97
CA VAL A 120 0.81 -5.47 2.61
C VAL A 120 2.33 -5.62 2.54
N LEU A 121 3.09 -4.70 3.15
CA LEU A 121 4.56 -4.80 3.18
C LEU A 121 5.05 -6.04 3.93
N PHE A 122 4.39 -6.42 5.03
CA PHE A 122 4.71 -7.63 5.78
C PHE A 122 4.46 -8.90 4.96
N LEU A 123 3.31 -8.99 4.30
CA LEU A 123 2.96 -10.08 3.37
C LEU A 123 3.96 -10.19 2.22
N PHE A 124 4.33 -9.06 1.61
CA PHE A 124 5.33 -9.01 0.55
C PHE A 124 6.69 -9.55 1.00
N CYS A 125 7.14 -9.14 2.19
CA CYS A 125 8.41 -9.63 2.72
C CYS A 125 8.36 -11.12 3.05
N CYS A 126 7.24 -11.62 3.59
CA CYS A 126 7.02 -13.05 3.79
C CYS A 126 7.12 -13.82 2.46
N GLY A 127 6.55 -13.28 1.38
CA GLY A 127 6.68 -13.80 0.02
C GLY A 127 8.13 -13.85 -0.47
N ILE A 128 8.92 -12.80 -0.21
CA ILE A 128 10.36 -12.77 -0.52
C ILE A 128 11.14 -13.85 0.25
N PHE A 129 10.86 -14.03 1.55
CA PHE A 129 11.49 -15.10 2.33
C PHE A 129 11.15 -16.48 1.79
N ALA A 130 9.89 -16.73 1.46
CA ALA A 130 9.44 -17.99 0.83
C ALA A 130 10.11 -18.22 -0.54
N PHE A 131 10.36 -17.15 -1.31
CA PHE A 131 11.07 -17.20 -2.59
C PHE A 131 12.53 -17.66 -2.43
N PHE A 132 13.30 -17.05 -1.52
CA PHE A 132 14.69 -17.45 -1.28
C PHE A 132 14.80 -18.87 -0.70
N MET A 133 13.85 -19.27 0.15
CA MET A 133 13.76 -20.66 0.61
C MET A 133 13.50 -21.63 -0.54
N SER A 134 12.60 -21.28 -1.47
CA SER A 134 12.31 -22.08 -2.66
C SER A 134 13.53 -22.22 -3.58
N ILE A 135 14.29 -21.14 -3.82
CA ILE A 135 15.53 -21.20 -4.60
C ILE A 135 16.56 -22.10 -3.94
N SER A 136 16.72 -22.00 -2.62
CA SER A 136 17.68 -22.83 -1.87
C SER A 136 17.35 -24.30 -2.01
N LEU A 137 16.07 -24.67 -1.89
CA LEU A 137 15.59 -26.05 -2.06
C LEU A 137 15.74 -26.55 -3.52
N MET A 138 15.51 -25.67 -4.50
CA MET A 138 15.68 -26.01 -5.92
C MET A 138 17.12 -26.41 -6.25
N GLY A 139 18.10 -25.75 -5.60
CA GLY A 139 19.52 -26.07 -5.75
C GLY A 139 19.85 -27.53 -5.39
N PHE A 140 19.38 -28.00 -4.23
CA PHE A 140 19.57 -29.38 -3.79
C PHE A 140 18.82 -30.41 -4.63
N TYR A 141 17.67 -30.02 -5.17
CA TYR A 141 16.89 -30.91 -6.03
C TYR A 141 17.61 -31.17 -7.36
N LYS A 142 18.14 -30.12 -8.00
CA LYS A 142 18.60 -30.17 -9.40
C LYS A 142 20.10 -30.41 -9.59
N PHE A 143 20.95 -29.94 -8.69
CA PHE A 143 22.41 -29.92 -8.92
C PHE A 143 23.16 -30.91 -8.03
N HIS A 144 24.39 -31.27 -8.46
CA HIS A 144 25.33 -32.04 -7.65
C HIS A 144 25.89 -31.20 -6.48
N ASP A 145 26.44 -31.88 -5.47
CA ASP A 145 26.68 -31.34 -4.13
C ASP A 145 27.37 -29.97 -4.10
N THR A 146 28.40 -29.75 -4.94
CA THR A 146 29.19 -28.50 -4.93
C THR A 146 28.37 -27.27 -5.37
N GLU A 147 27.58 -27.38 -6.43
CA GLU A 147 26.75 -26.29 -6.95
C GLU A 147 25.55 -26.00 -6.02
N ALA A 148 25.02 -27.05 -5.38
CA ALA A 148 23.94 -26.92 -4.39
C ALA A 148 24.37 -26.06 -3.19
N TYR A 149 25.60 -26.21 -2.69
CA TYR A 149 26.11 -25.38 -1.60
C TYR A 149 26.20 -23.89 -1.97
N PHE A 150 26.61 -23.55 -3.21
CA PHE A 150 26.63 -22.17 -3.66
C PHE A 150 25.23 -21.54 -3.69
N MET A 151 24.22 -22.29 -4.16
CA MET A 151 22.83 -21.84 -4.13
C MET A 151 22.29 -21.67 -2.72
N LEU A 152 22.61 -22.58 -1.79
CA LEU A 152 22.23 -22.46 -0.39
C LEU A 152 22.84 -21.20 0.26
N ILE A 153 24.15 -20.98 0.08
CA ILE A 153 24.84 -19.81 0.63
C ILE A 153 24.24 -18.51 0.06
N SER A 154 23.97 -18.48 -1.24
CA SER A 154 23.30 -17.37 -1.91
C SER A 154 21.88 -17.12 -1.36
N GLY A 155 21.09 -18.18 -1.16
CA GLY A 155 19.75 -18.10 -0.59
C GLY A 155 19.73 -17.61 0.85
N ILE A 156 20.60 -18.15 1.71
CA ILE A 156 20.76 -17.70 3.12
C ILE A 156 21.26 -16.26 3.15
N GLY A 157 22.20 -15.88 2.29
CA GLY A 157 22.67 -14.52 2.14
C GLY A 157 21.54 -13.56 1.77
N GLY A 158 20.68 -13.95 0.82
CA GLY A 158 19.47 -13.22 0.45
C GLY A 158 18.53 -13.01 1.63
N ILE A 159 18.22 -14.07 2.38
CA ILE A 159 17.38 -14.02 3.60
C ILE A 159 17.99 -13.06 4.63
N PHE A 160 19.29 -13.15 4.87
CA PHE A 160 19.99 -12.28 5.82
C PHE A 160 19.94 -10.81 5.40
N VAL A 161 20.19 -10.52 4.11
CA VAL A 161 20.10 -9.15 3.57
C VAL A 161 18.69 -8.59 3.70
N VAL A 162 17.66 -9.37 3.34
CA VAL A 162 16.26 -8.94 3.46
C VAL A 162 15.89 -8.68 4.92
N GLY A 163 16.27 -9.57 5.84
CA GLY A 163 16.05 -9.40 7.28
C GLY A 163 16.78 -8.17 7.83
N PHE A 164 18.01 -7.92 7.39
CA PHE A 164 18.78 -6.73 7.75
C PHE A 164 18.13 -5.44 7.23
N LEU A 165 17.70 -5.43 5.96
CA LEU A 165 16.99 -4.30 5.36
C LEU A 165 15.66 -4.03 6.07
N MET A 166 14.91 -5.07 6.43
CA MET A 166 13.67 -4.94 7.18
C MET A 166 13.92 -4.37 8.58
N LYS A 167 14.92 -4.90 9.31
CA LYS A 167 15.30 -4.38 10.64
C LYS A 167 15.76 -2.92 10.55
N ARG A 168 16.57 -2.59 9.54
CA ARG A 168 17.02 -1.23 9.26
C ARG A 168 15.85 -0.30 8.95
N ALA A 169 14.92 -0.74 8.11
CA ALA A 169 13.71 0.01 7.78
C ALA A 169 12.83 0.21 9.03
N ALA A 170 12.59 -0.84 9.82
CA ALA A 170 11.83 -0.74 11.06
C ALA A 170 12.48 0.28 12.01
N ASN A 171 13.80 0.20 12.24
CA ASN A 171 14.48 1.13 13.14
C ASN A 171 14.44 2.59 12.63
N LYS A 172 14.50 2.81 11.31
CA LYS A 172 14.53 4.17 10.74
C LYS A 172 13.13 4.78 10.59
N PHE A 173 12.12 3.98 10.27
CA PHE A 173 10.75 4.45 9.99
C PHE A 173 9.81 4.36 11.19
N TYR A 174 10.16 3.62 12.24
CA TYR A 174 9.52 3.82 13.53
C TYR A 174 10.06 5.12 14.13
N LEU A 175 9.43 6.24 13.76
CA LEU A 175 9.47 7.48 14.54
C LEU A 175 9.29 7.08 16.00
N SER A 176 10.36 7.27 16.79
CA SER A 176 10.39 6.94 18.20
C SER A 176 9.11 7.48 18.82
N LYS A 177 8.33 6.62 19.50
CA LYS A 177 7.03 7.03 20.09
C LYS A 177 7.18 8.32 20.89
N SER A 178 8.35 8.54 21.49
CA SER A 178 8.79 9.78 22.14
C SER A 178 8.51 11.05 21.34
N GLN A 179 8.81 11.06 20.03
CA GLN A 179 8.63 12.24 19.18
C GLN A 179 7.15 12.54 18.90
N ARG A 180 6.31 11.51 18.84
CA ARG A 180 4.84 11.68 18.78
C ARG A 180 4.27 12.20 20.10
N TYR A 181 4.81 11.76 21.24
CA TYR A 181 4.40 12.26 22.54
C TYR A 181 4.80 13.72 22.76
N LEU A 182 6.01 14.10 22.31
CA LEU A 182 6.47 15.49 22.37
C LEU A 182 5.58 16.40 21.53
N SER A 183 5.27 16.01 20.28
CA SER A 183 4.37 16.79 19.43
C SER A 183 2.96 16.94 20.03
N ASN A 184 2.39 15.87 20.59
CA ASN A 184 1.08 15.96 21.25
C ASN A 184 1.10 16.78 22.55
N LYS A 185 2.19 16.71 23.33
CA LYS A 185 2.34 17.47 24.57
C LYS A 185 2.48 18.97 24.27
N GLU A 186 3.30 19.33 23.28
CA GLU A 186 3.46 20.70 22.79
C GLU A 186 2.14 21.25 22.25
N MET A 187 1.41 20.48 21.43
CA MET A 187 0.09 20.87 20.93
C MET A 187 -0.91 21.12 22.07
N LYS A 188 -1.03 20.20 23.04
CA LYS A 188 -1.94 20.39 24.18
C LYS A 188 -1.57 21.63 25.00
N LYS A 189 -0.27 21.90 25.19
CA LYS A 189 0.20 23.11 25.88
C LYS A 189 -0.18 24.39 25.12
N SER A 190 -0.04 24.39 23.80
CA SER A 190 -0.45 25.53 22.96
C SER A 190 -1.96 25.76 22.96
N LEU A 191 -2.77 24.69 22.93
CA LEU A 191 -4.24 24.78 22.98
C LEU A 191 -4.74 25.31 24.33
N GLY A 192 -4.17 24.84 25.45
CA GLY A 192 -4.49 25.36 26.78
C GLY A 192 -4.16 26.85 26.94
N ASN A 193 -3.03 27.31 26.40
CA ASN A 193 -2.68 28.74 26.38
C ASN A 193 -3.61 29.58 25.50
N ARG A 194 -4.18 29.00 24.42
CA ARG A 194 -5.09 29.72 23.53
C ARG A 194 -6.49 29.89 24.12
N GLN A 195 -7.00 28.88 24.83
CA GLN A 195 -8.27 28.98 25.56
C GLN A 195 -8.21 30.05 26.64
N THR A 196 -7.16 30.06 27.46
CA THR A 196 -6.98 31.07 28.52
C THR A 196 -6.87 32.51 27.99
N LEU A 197 -6.29 32.71 26.80
CA LEU A 197 -6.26 34.02 26.13
C LEU A 197 -7.64 34.45 25.62
N ASN A 198 -8.41 33.54 25.01
CA ASN A 198 -9.77 33.84 24.56
C ASN A 198 -10.70 34.19 25.72
N ASP A 199 -10.65 33.44 26.83
CA ASP A 199 -11.46 33.71 28.01
C ASP A 199 -11.16 35.10 28.60
N ARG A 200 -9.89 35.52 28.61
CA ARG A 200 -9.49 36.87 29.01
C ARG A 200 -10.04 37.96 28.09
N GLN A 201 -10.06 37.76 26.77
CA GLN A 201 -10.58 38.77 25.84
C GLN A 201 -12.11 38.88 25.89
N VAL A 202 -12.82 37.78 26.08
CA VAL A 202 -14.29 37.80 26.27
C VAL A 202 -14.65 38.57 27.54
N SER A 203 -13.88 38.42 28.61
CA SER A 203 -14.09 39.13 29.88
C SER A 203 -13.93 40.66 29.78
N LEU A 204 -13.11 41.13 28.84
CA LEU A 204 -12.81 42.56 28.66
C LEU A 204 -13.82 43.29 27.75
N ASN A 205 -14.68 42.56 27.04
CA ASN A 205 -15.59 43.14 26.04
C ASN A 205 -17.07 43.00 26.42
N VAL A 206 -17.37 42.70 27.68
CA VAL A 206 -18.74 42.78 28.22
C VAL A 206 -19.00 44.25 28.56
N PRO A 207 -19.86 44.96 27.82
CA PRO A 207 -20.26 46.31 28.23
C PRO A 207 -20.95 46.22 29.60
N PRO A 208 -20.78 47.22 30.49
CA PRO A 208 -21.46 47.24 31.77
C PRO A 208 -22.97 47.16 31.53
N GLU A 209 -23.57 46.07 31.99
CA GLU A 209 -25.00 45.81 31.89
C GLU A 209 -25.73 46.82 32.79
N GLU A 210 -26.35 47.84 32.19
CA GLU A 210 -27.33 48.66 32.90
C GLU A 210 -28.51 47.76 33.27
N GLY A 211 -28.73 47.61 34.58
CA GLY A 211 -29.59 46.60 35.17
C GLY A 211 -31.04 46.69 34.71
N ILE A 212 -31.52 45.60 34.11
CA ILE A 212 -32.94 45.30 34.01
C ILE A 212 -33.19 44.00 34.79
N PRO A 213 -34.03 44.01 35.83
CA PRO A 213 -34.26 42.84 36.67
C PRO A 213 -35.11 41.82 35.92
N TYR A 214 -34.49 40.76 35.39
CA TYR A 214 -35.22 39.63 34.83
C TYR A 214 -35.51 38.57 35.89
N THR A 215 -36.79 38.47 36.20
CA THR A 215 -37.43 37.45 37.03
C THR A 215 -37.09 36.05 36.52
N ARG A 216 -36.44 35.29 37.41
CA ARG A 216 -36.06 33.88 37.23
C ARG A 216 -37.32 33.00 37.07
N MET A 217 -37.73 32.71 35.83
CA MET A 217 -38.68 31.63 35.58
C MET A 217 -37.92 30.32 35.34
N ALA A 218 -38.16 29.37 36.25
CA ALA A 218 -37.75 27.99 36.12
C ALA A 218 -38.49 27.34 34.94
N ALA A 219 -37.75 26.91 33.90
CA ALA A 219 -38.31 26.09 32.83
C ALA A 219 -37.79 24.65 32.97
N SER A 220 -38.77 23.79 33.24
CA SER A 220 -38.74 22.34 33.33
C SER A 220 -38.30 21.66 32.01
N LYS A 221 -37.62 20.53 32.18
CA LYS A 221 -37.48 19.35 31.28
C LYS A 221 -38.14 19.42 29.90
N SER A 222 -37.42 19.02 28.86
CA SER A 222 -37.96 18.01 27.94
C SER A 222 -36.86 17.28 27.15
N THR A 223 -36.82 15.97 27.37
CA THR A 223 -36.15 14.95 26.57
C THR A 223 -36.80 14.89 25.18
N ALA A 224 -36.04 15.07 24.10
CA ALA A 224 -36.50 14.72 22.76
C ALA A 224 -35.39 14.02 21.98
N ASN A 225 -35.51 12.70 22.00
CA ASN A 225 -35.05 11.71 21.06
C ASN A 225 -35.33 12.16 19.61
N ASN A 226 -34.35 12.08 18.69
CA ASN A 226 -34.68 12.06 17.27
C ASN A 226 -33.74 11.13 16.48
N SER A 227 -34.25 9.93 16.29
CA SER A 227 -33.85 8.94 15.30
C SER A 227 -34.23 9.39 13.88
N ASN A 228 -33.42 8.96 12.91
CA ASN A 228 -33.76 8.73 11.51
C ASN A 228 -34.14 9.94 10.65
N LEU A 229 -33.23 10.30 9.75
CA LEU A 229 -33.60 10.71 8.41
C LEU A 229 -32.69 10.02 7.39
N THR A 230 -33.22 8.92 6.84
CA THR A 230 -32.91 8.45 5.50
C THR A 230 -33.38 9.50 4.52
N ASP A 231 -32.49 10.08 3.74
CA ASP A 231 -32.88 10.74 2.51
C ASP A 231 -32.02 10.26 1.35
N SER A 232 -32.75 9.61 0.45
CA SER A 232 -32.36 9.07 -0.82
C SER A 232 -32.26 10.21 -1.84
N ASP A 233 -31.58 9.93 -2.95
CA ASP A 233 -31.76 10.62 -4.22
C ASP A 233 -31.40 12.12 -4.31
N ARG A 234 -30.15 12.37 -4.73
CA ARG A 234 -29.95 13.33 -5.81
C ARG A 234 -28.85 12.91 -6.77
N SER A 235 -29.30 12.35 -7.88
CA SER A 235 -28.62 12.31 -9.16
C SER A 235 -28.35 13.72 -9.67
N ASN A 236 -27.10 14.01 -10.03
CA ASN A 236 -26.80 14.68 -11.31
C ASN A 236 -25.31 14.48 -11.70
N PRO A 237 -24.99 14.12 -12.96
CA PRO A 237 -23.64 13.86 -13.41
C PRO A 237 -23.00 15.12 -13.96
N GLY A 238 -21.93 15.57 -13.30
CA GLY A 238 -21.07 16.66 -13.77
C GLY A 238 -19.82 16.09 -14.46
N THR A 239 -19.88 16.00 -15.78
CA THR A 239 -18.76 15.74 -16.68
C THR A 239 -17.62 16.75 -16.46
N ARG A 240 -16.50 16.31 -15.87
CA ARG A 240 -15.19 16.94 -16.10
C ARG A 240 -14.20 15.91 -16.60
N LYS A 241 -14.03 15.93 -17.93
CA LYS A 241 -12.87 15.41 -18.65
C LYS A 241 -11.60 15.94 -17.96
N SER A 242 -10.83 15.05 -17.36
CA SER A 242 -9.43 15.29 -17.04
C SER A 242 -8.62 14.17 -17.69
N SER A 243 -8.39 14.35 -18.99
CA SER A 243 -7.27 13.76 -19.70
C SER A 243 -5.99 14.31 -19.08
N LEU A 244 -5.25 13.48 -18.35
CA LEU A 244 -3.80 13.61 -18.09
C LEU A 244 -3.40 12.53 -17.07
N LEU A 245 -3.08 11.34 -17.56
CA LEU A 245 -1.88 10.61 -17.16
C LEU A 245 -1.69 9.44 -18.13
N GLY A 246 -1.18 9.78 -19.31
CA GLY A 246 -0.38 8.85 -20.07
C GLY A 246 1.03 8.79 -19.49
N THR A 247 1.70 7.68 -19.81
CA THR A 247 3.14 7.40 -19.71
C THR A 247 3.55 6.47 -18.55
N LEU A 248 4.24 5.38 -18.96
CA LEU A 248 5.00 4.38 -18.20
C LEU A 248 4.15 3.19 -17.70
N THR A 249 4.25 1.95 -18.20
CA THR A 249 5.27 1.28 -19.03
C THR A 249 4.62 0.09 -19.77
N SER A 250 4.56 0.19 -21.10
CA SER A 250 4.38 -0.94 -21.99
C SER A 250 5.73 -1.62 -22.21
N SER A 251 6.01 -2.72 -21.50
CA SER A 251 7.12 -3.60 -21.85
C SER A 251 6.79 -5.05 -21.50
N PHE A 252 5.84 -5.62 -22.24
CA PHE A 252 5.72 -7.06 -22.48
C PHE A 252 5.01 -7.24 -23.82
N ARG A 253 5.65 -6.77 -24.91
CA ARG A 253 5.25 -7.16 -26.27
C ARG A 253 5.97 -8.46 -26.59
N SER A 254 5.26 -9.56 -26.34
CA SER A 254 5.55 -10.89 -26.87
C SER A 254 5.74 -10.81 -28.38
N ASN A 255 6.97 -10.98 -28.85
CA ASN A 255 7.31 -11.08 -30.26
C ASN A 255 7.10 -12.52 -30.71
N LYS A 256 5.86 -12.85 -31.09
CA LYS A 256 5.50 -14.08 -31.78
C LYS A 256 5.36 -13.72 -33.26
N ASN A 257 6.43 -13.92 -34.04
CA ASN A 257 6.37 -13.91 -35.51
C ASN A 257 6.04 -15.33 -35.98
N PRO A 258 4.89 -15.54 -36.65
CA PRO A 258 4.68 -16.69 -37.52
C PRO A 258 4.99 -16.29 -38.98
N ALA A 259 5.45 -17.29 -39.73
CA ALA A 259 5.54 -17.35 -41.20
C ALA A 259 6.56 -16.42 -41.87
N ASP A 260 7.62 -17.02 -42.42
CA ASP A 260 7.78 -17.10 -43.88
C ASP A 260 8.83 -18.15 -44.25
N SER A 261 8.35 -19.22 -44.90
CA SER A 261 9.18 -20.08 -45.76
C SER A 261 9.66 -19.27 -46.96
N PRO A 262 10.85 -19.61 -47.49
CA PRO A 262 10.81 -20.09 -48.87
C PRO A 262 11.66 -21.34 -49.10
N ALA A 263 11.14 -22.17 -50.00
CA ALA A 263 11.79 -23.30 -50.60
C ALA A 263 13.02 -22.88 -51.43
N ALA A 264 14.12 -23.63 -51.28
CA ALA A 264 15.18 -23.85 -52.27
C ALA A 264 15.87 -25.15 -51.85
N ASN A 265 15.48 -26.31 -52.38
CA ASN A 265 15.87 -26.82 -53.70
C ASN A 265 17.40 -26.73 -53.91
N ASN A 266 18.10 -27.83 -53.62
CA ASN A 266 19.28 -28.23 -54.38
C ASN A 266 19.55 -29.71 -54.18
N ASP A 267 19.19 -30.44 -55.24
CA ASP A 267 19.70 -31.73 -55.63
C ASP A 267 21.22 -31.84 -55.50
N LYS A 268 21.69 -32.97 -54.98
CA LYS A 268 22.94 -33.59 -55.44
C LYS A 268 22.86 -35.11 -55.28
N PRO A 269 22.58 -35.86 -56.36
CA PRO A 269 22.91 -37.26 -56.44
C PRO A 269 24.37 -37.40 -56.91
N GLY A 270 25.12 -38.30 -56.27
CA GLY A 270 26.52 -38.54 -56.59
C GLY A 270 26.94 -39.94 -56.16
N SER A 271 26.26 -40.94 -56.71
CA SER A 271 26.71 -42.32 -56.76
C SER A 271 27.87 -42.45 -57.76
N ASN A 272 28.95 -43.13 -57.38
CA ASN A 272 29.67 -44.18 -58.14
C ASN A 272 31.20 -44.12 -58.08
N ASN A 273 31.75 -45.30 -57.75
CA ASN A 273 33.00 -45.94 -58.23
C ASN A 273 34.31 -45.24 -57.86
N VAL A 274 35.29 -45.88 -57.21
CA VAL A 274 35.93 -47.19 -57.46
C VAL A 274 36.43 -47.77 -56.13
#